data_AF-K1SNV2-F1
#
_entry.id   AF-K1SNV2-F1
#
_cell.length_a   1.000
_cell.length_b   1.000
_cell.length_c   1.000
_cell.angle_alpha   90.00
_cell.angle_beta   90.00
_cell.angle_gamma   90.00
#
_symmetry.space_group_name_H-M   'P 1'
#
loop_
_entity.id
_entity.type
_entity.pdbx_description
1 polymer ?
#
loop_
_entity_poly.entity_id
_entity_poly.type
_entity_poly.pdbx_seq_one_letter_code
_entity_poly.pdbx_strand_id
1 'polypeptide(L)'
;MEWKQLISNKRFGQEHKHAERHDDRSEFKRDYDRLIFSSAFRRLQNKTQVFPLPGSIFVHNRLTHSLEVASVGMSIGNDISRRIIQKRPELKDTLVEEIGTIVSAACLAHDLGNPPFGHSGEKAIQTFFSEGPGQKIKSMVSSDFWDDITHFEGNANAFRILTHRFKGRRQGGFVMTYSMLASIVK
;
A
#
# COMPACT_ATOMS: atom_id res chain seq x y z
N MET A 1 23.90 -4.13 -0.65
CA MET A 1 22.61 -3.96 -1.34
C MET A 1 22.84 -3.19 -2.62
N GLU A 2 22.34 -3.69 -3.75
CA GLU A 2 22.47 -3.03 -5.05
C GLU A 2 21.26 -2.13 -5.34
N TRP A 3 21.41 -0.80 -5.17
CA TRP A 3 20.30 0.16 -5.34
C TRP A 3 19.61 0.07 -6.70
N LYS A 4 20.38 -0.20 -7.77
CA LYS A 4 19.87 -0.37 -9.14
C LYS A 4 18.96 -1.60 -9.30
N GLN A 5 19.07 -2.58 -8.41
CA GLN A 5 18.20 -3.76 -8.38
C GLN A 5 17.01 -3.56 -7.44
N LEU A 6 17.19 -2.81 -6.35
CA LEU A 6 16.12 -2.54 -5.37
C LEU A 6 15.05 -1.59 -5.91
N ILE A 7 15.44 -0.63 -6.74
CA ILE A 7 14.52 0.34 -7.33
C ILE A 7 14.19 -0.08 -8.75
N SER A 8 13.05 -0.76 -8.88
CA SER A 8 12.50 -1.26 -10.13
C SER A 8 11.18 -0.57 -10.43
N ASN A 9 11.13 0.06 -11.60
CA ASN A 9 9.92 0.61 -12.21
C ASN A 9 9.10 -0.45 -12.99
N LYS A 10 9.48 -1.73 -12.93
CA LYS A 10 8.67 -2.84 -13.47
C LYS A 10 7.37 -2.97 -12.68
N ARG A 11 6.27 -3.29 -13.36
CA ARG A 11 4.94 -3.34 -12.78
C ARG A 11 4.39 -4.75 -12.68
N PHE A 12 3.82 -5.08 -11.52
CA PHE A 12 3.19 -6.37 -11.30
C PHE A 12 2.01 -6.60 -12.24
N GLY A 13 2.03 -7.71 -12.99
CA GLY A 13 1.04 -8.07 -14.00
C GLY A 13 1.16 -7.32 -15.34
N GLN A 14 2.17 -6.47 -15.52
CA GLN A 14 2.48 -5.76 -16.77
C GLN A 14 3.99 -5.72 -17.06
N GLU A 15 4.73 -6.74 -16.64
CA GLU A 15 6.18 -6.82 -16.73
C GLU A 15 6.67 -6.71 -18.19
N HIS A 16 5.91 -7.29 -19.12
CA HIS A 16 6.19 -7.26 -20.56
C HIS A 16 6.00 -5.88 -21.21
N LYS A 17 5.17 -5.00 -20.63
CA LYS A 17 4.89 -3.66 -21.19
C LYS A 17 5.88 -2.59 -20.74
N HIS A 18 6.88 -2.97 -19.94
CA HIS A 18 7.83 -2.04 -19.35
C HIS A 18 8.81 -1.49 -20.38
N ALA A 19 9.30 -2.33 -21.30
CA ALA A 19 10.28 -1.96 -22.32
C ALA A 19 9.73 -0.96 -23.37
N GLU A 20 8.42 -0.79 -23.46
CA GLU A 20 7.76 0.03 -24.50
C GLU A 20 7.43 1.46 -24.02
N ARG A 21 7.74 1.84 -22.77
CA ARG A 21 7.25 3.08 -22.17
C ARG A 21 8.36 4.10 -21.91
N HIS A 22 8.38 5.12 -22.76
CA HIS A 22 9.05 6.40 -22.50
C HIS A 22 7.97 7.48 -22.38
N ASP A 23 7.62 7.88 -21.15
CA ASP A 23 6.67 8.96 -20.85
C ASP A 23 7.36 9.98 -19.93
N ASP A 24 6.94 11.24 -20.00
CA ASP A 24 7.44 12.35 -19.16
C ASP A 24 7.12 12.11 -17.68
N ARG A 25 6.06 11.34 -17.39
CA ARG A 25 5.67 10.97 -16.03
C ARG A 25 6.31 9.66 -15.59
N SER A 26 7.07 9.69 -14.49
CA SER A 26 7.67 8.50 -13.89
C SER A 26 6.63 7.45 -13.49
N GLU A 27 7.04 6.18 -13.49
CA GLU A 27 6.16 5.09 -13.07
C GLU A 27 5.79 5.15 -11.58
N PHE A 28 6.60 5.79 -10.75
CA PHE A 28 6.31 5.98 -9.33
C PHE A 28 5.30 7.10 -9.09
N LYS A 29 5.35 8.20 -9.85
CA LYS A 29 4.29 9.23 -9.85
C LYS A 29 2.94 8.63 -10.27
N ARG A 30 2.95 7.74 -11.27
CA ARG A 30 1.76 6.98 -11.68
C ARG A 30 1.21 6.09 -10.56
N ASP A 31 2.06 5.49 -9.72
CA ASP A 31 1.61 4.71 -8.55
C ASP A 31 0.89 5.59 -7.54
N TYR A 32 1.50 6.74 -7.22
CA TYR A 32 0.91 7.75 -6.36
C TYR A 32 -0.48 8.18 -6.86
N ASP A 33 -0.60 8.58 -8.13
CA ASP A 33 -1.87 9.00 -8.73
C ASP A 33 -2.92 7.90 -8.67
N ARG A 34 -2.53 6.65 -8.99
CA ARG A 34 -3.45 5.50 -8.94
C ARG A 34 -4.03 5.29 -7.56
N LEU A 35 -3.25 5.52 -6.49
CA LEU A 35 -3.75 5.45 -5.13
C LEU A 35 -4.73 6.58 -4.86
N ILE A 36 -4.33 7.83 -5.11
CA ILE A 36 -5.16 9.02 -4.87
C ILE A 36 -6.53 8.90 -5.53
N PHE A 37 -6.59 8.44 -6.78
CA PHE A 37 -7.86 8.32 -7.51
C PHE A 37 -8.63 7.03 -7.22
N SER A 38 -8.09 6.11 -6.42
CA SER A 38 -8.74 4.83 -6.19
C SER A 38 -9.94 4.93 -5.24
N SER A 39 -10.96 4.10 -5.52
CA SER A 39 -12.08 3.93 -4.59
C SER A 39 -11.63 3.40 -3.23
N ALA A 40 -10.55 2.62 -3.18
CA ALA A 40 -10.01 2.09 -1.94
C ALA A 40 -9.46 3.20 -1.03
N PHE A 41 -8.71 4.14 -1.60
CA PHE A 41 -8.18 5.29 -0.87
C PHE A 41 -9.30 6.25 -0.46
N ARG A 42 -10.25 6.55 -1.35
CA ARG A 42 -11.41 7.40 -1.03
C ARG A 42 -12.24 6.88 0.15
N ARG A 43 -12.34 5.55 0.34
CA ARG A 43 -13.04 4.97 1.50
C ARG A 43 -12.39 5.30 2.85
N LEU A 44 -11.11 5.69 2.88
CA LEU A 44 -10.46 6.12 4.11
C LEU A 44 -11.09 7.38 4.70
N GLN A 45 -11.80 8.19 3.88
CA GLN A 45 -12.52 9.37 4.35
C GLN A 45 -13.56 9.04 5.42
N ASN A 46 -14.18 7.86 5.32
CA ASN A 46 -15.24 7.41 6.21
C ASN A 46 -14.73 6.38 7.25
N LYS A 47 -13.41 6.25 7.42
CA LYS A 47 -12.81 5.42 8.47
C LYS A 47 -12.21 6.30 9.55
N THR A 48 -12.66 6.12 10.78
CA THR A 48 -12.09 6.77 11.96
C THR A 48 -10.69 6.22 12.24
N GLN A 49 -9.85 7.06 12.84
CA GLN A 49 -8.53 6.67 13.33
C GLN A 49 -8.58 6.32 14.82
N VAL A 50 -8.88 7.31 15.67
CA VAL A 50 -8.95 7.15 17.14
C VAL A 50 -10.28 7.64 17.72
N PHE A 51 -10.76 8.79 17.27
CA PHE A 51 -12.01 9.38 17.76
C PHE A 51 -13.19 9.06 16.83
N PRO A 52 -14.41 8.87 17.36
CA PRO A 52 -15.61 8.80 16.54
C PRO A 52 -15.77 10.10 15.74
N LEU A 53 -16.30 10.01 14.50
CA LEU A 53 -16.48 11.18 13.62
C LEU A 53 -17.38 12.22 14.32
N PRO A 54 -16.86 13.40 14.71
CA PRO A 54 -17.67 14.44 15.31
C PRO A 54 -18.37 15.25 14.23
N GLY A 55 -19.54 15.80 14.56
CA GLY A 55 -20.29 16.68 13.65
C GLY A 55 -19.67 18.08 13.46
N SER A 56 -18.78 18.55 14.34
CA SER A 56 -18.37 19.97 14.38
C SER A 56 -16.89 20.26 14.63
N ILE A 57 -16.04 19.26 14.87
CA ILE A 57 -14.59 19.44 15.13
C ILE A 57 -13.80 18.68 14.06
N PHE A 58 -12.77 19.31 13.50
CA PHE A 58 -11.84 18.64 12.59
C PHE A 58 -11.15 17.50 13.33
N VAL A 59 -11.59 16.27 13.09
CA VAL A 59 -10.95 15.05 13.58
C VAL A 59 -10.35 14.33 12.39
N HIS A 60 -9.08 13.95 12.52
CA HIS A 60 -8.37 13.17 11.52
C HIS A 60 -9.12 11.86 11.26
N ASN A 61 -9.53 11.68 10.00
CA ASN A 61 -9.89 10.37 9.50
C ASN A 61 -8.64 9.72 8.90
N ARG A 62 -8.75 8.44 8.54
CA ARG A 62 -7.60 7.72 7.97
C ARG A 62 -7.10 8.31 6.65
N LEU A 63 -7.95 9.03 5.91
CA LEU A 63 -7.56 9.69 4.67
C LEU A 63 -6.62 10.87 4.94
N THR A 64 -7.02 11.80 5.80
CA THR A 64 -6.21 12.98 6.13
C THR A 64 -4.91 12.57 6.80
N HIS A 65 -4.96 11.59 7.70
CA HIS A 65 -3.76 11.00 8.29
C HIS A 65 -2.80 10.43 7.23
N SER A 66 -3.31 9.63 6.29
CA SER A 66 -2.48 9.04 5.24
C SER A 66 -1.84 10.10 4.33
N LEU A 67 -2.54 11.21 4.08
CA LEU A 67 -2.00 12.35 3.32
C LEU A 67 -0.87 13.06 4.07
N GLU A 68 -1.03 13.30 5.38
CA GLU A 68 0.01 13.90 6.22
C GLU A 68 1.25 13.01 6.30
N VAL A 69 1.07 11.70 6.53
CA VAL A 69 2.16 10.71 6.55
C VAL A 69 2.85 10.63 5.19
N ALA A 70 2.11 10.69 4.08
CA ALA A 70 2.68 10.71 2.73
C ALA A 70 3.48 11.97 2.42
N SER A 71 3.06 13.13 2.94
CA SER A 71 3.81 14.38 2.83
C SER A 71 5.15 14.30 3.58
N VAL A 72 5.12 13.84 4.83
CA VAL A 72 6.33 13.65 5.64
C VAL A 72 7.24 12.58 5.02
N GLY A 73 6.68 11.46 4.58
CA GLY A 73 7.40 10.38 3.93
C GLY A 73 8.10 10.82 2.64
N MET A 74 7.47 11.68 1.84
CA MET A 74 8.09 12.26 0.64
C MET A 74 9.32 13.09 1.00
N SER A 75 9.20 13.96 2.02
CA SER A 75 10.30 14.80 2.49
C SER A 75 11.49 13.95 2.95
N ILE A 76 11.24 12.98 3.83
CA ILE A 76 12.27 12.07 4.35
C ILE A 76 12.92 11.27 3.22
N GLY A 77 12.13 10.72 2.28
CA GLY A 77 12.65 9.95 1.16
C GLY A 77 13.52 10.77 0.21
N ASN A 78 13.17 12.03 -0.04
CA ASN A 78 13.98 12.96 -0.84
C ASN A 78 15.31 13.29 -0.15
N ASP A 79 15.28 13.50 1.17
CA ASP A 79 16.49 13.78 1.96
C ASP A 79 17.46 12.59 1.93
N ILE A 80 16.93 11.38 2.10
CA ILE A 80 17.69 10.13 2.03
C ILE A 80 18.26 9.93 0.63
N SER A 81 17.46 10.13 -0.42
CA SER A 81 17.91 10.03 -1.81
C SER A 81 19.09 10.94 -2.09
N ARG A 82 18.98 12.22 -1.72
CA ARG A 82 20.07 13.21 -1.87
C ARG A 82 21.34 12.77 -1.12
N ARG A 83 21.19 12.28 0.11
CA ARG A 83 22.33 11.81 0.94
C ARG A 83 22.99 10.56 0.34
N ILE A 84 22.22 9.65 -0.25
CA ILE A 84 22.74 8.47 -0.94
C ILE A 84 23.54 8.89 -2.17
N ILE A 85 22.99 9.77 -3.02
CA ILE A 85 23.66 10.24 -4.24
C ILE A 85 24.94 11.02 -3.91
N GLN A 86 24.93 11.84 -2.85
CA GLN A 86 26.15 12.51 -2.37
C GLN A 86 27.27 11.53 -1.98
N LYS A 87 26.92 10.40 -1.34
CA LYS A 87 27.88 9.36 -0.98
C LYS A 87 28.25 8.45 -2.16
N ARG A 88 27.39 8.39 -3.16
CA ARG A 88 27.46 7.49 -4.32
C ARG A 88 27.06 8.21 -5.60
N PRO A 89 27.93 9.06 -6.16
CA PRO A 89 27.61 9.89 -7.32
C PRO A 89 27.21 9.10 -8.57
N GLU A 90 27.62 7.83 -8.68
CA GLU A 90 27.25 6.93 -9.76
C GLU A 90 25.76 6.50 -9.75
N LEU A 91 25.02 6.88 -8.71
CA LEU A 91 23.57 6.73 -8.60
C LEU A 91 22.80 7.98 -9.04
N LYS A 92 23.50 9.07 -9.36
CA LYS A 92 22.88 10.24 -9.97
C LYS A 92 22.22 9.84 -11.30
N ASP A 93 21.09 10.46 -11.64
CA ASP A 93 20.34 10.19 -12.87
C ASP A 93 19.82 8.73 -12.95
N THR A 94 19.69 8.05 -11.80
CA THR A 94 19.06 6.74 -11.68
C THR A 94 17.73 6.84 -10.92
N LEU A 95 16.98 5.74 -10.84
CA LEU A 95 15.72 5.69 -10.11
C LEU A 95 15.83 5.96 -8.59
N VAL A 96 17.05 6.06 -8.04
CA VAL A 96 17.30 6.47 -6.65
C VAL A 96 16.71 7.84 -6.33
N GLU A 97 16.60 8.74 -7.30
CA GLU A 97 15.98 10.05 -7.14
C GLU A 97 14.47 9.95 -6.83
N GLU A 98 13.84 8.84 -7.18
CA GLU A 98 12.39 8.62 -7.00
C GLU A 98 12.02 8.00 -5.65
N ILE A 99 12.99 7.77 -4.74
CA ILE A 99 12.73 7.22 -3.39
C ILE A 99 11.65 8.02 -2.66
N GLY A 100 11.68 9.35 -2.72
CA GLY A 100 10.65 10.17 -2.09
C GLY A 100 9.24 9.87 -2.60
N THR A 101 9.08 9.73 -3.91
CA THR A 101 7.78 9.38 -4.52
C THR A 101 7.34 7.96 -4.15
N ILE A 102 8.26 7.00 -4.13
CA ILE A 102 7.98 5.60 -3.72
C ILE A 102 7.51 5.56 -2.27
N VAL A 103 8.24 6.21 -1.36
CA VAL A 103 7.89 6.28 0.06
C VAL A 103 6.54 6.97 0.25
N SER A 104 6.31 8.09 -0.43
CA SER A 104 5.03 8.80 -0.37
C SER A 104 3.86 7.92 -0.82
N ALA A 105 4.00 7.19 -1.93
CA ALA A 105 2.99 6.24 -2.39
C ALA A 105 2.77 5.09 -1.39
N ALA A 106 3.83 4.55 -0.79
CA ALA A 106 3.72 3.53 0.26
C ALA A 106 2.97 4.06 1.50
N CYS A 107 3.27 5.29 1.92
CA CYS A 107 2.56 5.98 2.99
C CYS A 107 1.07 6.19 2.69
N LEU A 108 0.67 6.51 1.45
CA LEU A 108 -0.75 6.57 1.10
C LEU A 108 -1.46 5.21 1.23
N ALA A 109 -0.74 4.13 0.93
CA ALA A 109 -1.29 2.78 0.92
C ALA A 109 -1.28 2.08 2.29
N HIS A 110 -0.52 2.60 3.27
CA HIS A 110 -0.25 1.89 4.53
C HIS A 110 -1.51 1.50 5.30
N ASP A 111 -2.58 2.29 5.16
CA ASP A 111 -3.82 2.14 5.91
C ASP A 111 -4.98 1.56 5.07
N LEU A 112 -4.69 1.16 3.83
CA LEU A 112 -5.69 0.78 2.85
C LEU A 112 -6.45 -0.50 3.24
N GLY A 113 -5.75 -1.46 3.83
CA GLY A 113 -6.26 -2.79 4.19
C GLY A 113 -6.92 -2.86 5.56
N ASN A 114 -6.81 -1.83 6.38
CA ASN A 114 -7.38 -1.84 7.72
C ASN A 114 -8.91 -1.98 7.70
N PRO A 115 -9.50 -2.86 8.52
CA PRO A 115 -10.96 -3.01 8.60
C PRO A 115 -11.59 -1.79 9.29
N PRO A 116 -12.93 -1.65 9.23
CA PRO A 116 -13.63 -0.75 10.14
C PRO A 116 -13.22 -1.01 11.59
N PHE A 117 -13.15 0.04 12.41
CA PHE A 117 -12.75 -0.05 13.83
C PHE A 117 -11.31 -0.52 14.10
N GLY A 118 -10.42 -0.53 13.10
CA GLY A 118 -8.99 -0.81 13.27
C GLY A 118 -8.72 -2.16 13.93
N HIS A 119 -7.82 -2.20 14.91
CA HIS A 119 -7.43 -3.44 15.60
C HIS A 119 -8.62 -4.18 16.24
N SER A 120 -9.66 -3.46 16.69
CA SER A 120 -10.88 -4.10 17.19
C SER A 120 -11.63 -4.83 16.08
N GLY A 121 -11.65 -4.27 14.87
CA GLY A 121 -12.20 -4.94 13.70
C GLY A 121 -11.40 -6.16 13.27
N GLU A 122 -10.07 -6.10 13.35
CA GLU A 122 -9.20 -7.26 13.09
C GLU A 122 -9.49 -8.38 14.07
N LYS A 123 -9.46 -8.09 15.38
CA LYS A 123 -9.79 -9.05 16.42
C LYS A 123 -11.18 -9.65 16.23
N ALA A 124 -12.18 -8.83 15.87
CA ALA A 124 -13.53 -9.32 15.62
C ALA A 124 -13.58 -10.33 14.46
N ILE A 125 -12.84 -10.09 13.37
CA ILE A 125 -12.74 -11.04 12.25
C ILE A 125 -12.03 -12.33 12.71
N GLN A 126 -10.90 -12.19 13.40
CA GLN A 126 -10.12 -13.33 13.91
C GLN A 126 -10.98 -14.20 14.83
N THR A 127 -11.60 -13.61 15.86
CA THR A 127 -12.47 -14.30 16.82
C THR A 127 -13.69 -14.95 16.15
N PHE A 128 -14.29 -14.31 15.14
CA PHE A 128 -15.41 -14.89 14.41
C PHE A 128 -15.06 -16.25 13.77
N PHE A 129 -13.85 -16.39 13.23
CA PHE A 129 -13.37 -17.64 12.64
C PHE A 129 -12.73 -18.58 13.67
N SER A 130 -11.97 -18.07 14.64
CA SER A 130 -11.25 -18.91 15.61
C SER A 130 -12.16 -19.52 16.68
N GLU A 131 -13.19 -18.79 17.13
CA GLU A 131 -14.03 -19.15 18.29
C GLU A 131 -15.54 -19.07 17.97
N GLY A 132 -15.91 -18.34 16.91
CA GLY A 132 -17.29 -18.04 16.56
C GLY A 132 -17.91 -18.95 15.51
N PRO A 133 -19.06 -18.51 14.93
CA PRO A 133 -19.78 -19.26 13.90
C PRO A 133 -18.96 -19.57 12.64
N GLY A 134 -17.86 -18.84 12.39
CA GLY A 134 -16.97 -19.06 11.27
C GLY A 134 -16.23 -20.41 11.32
N GLN A 135 -16.13 -21.07 12.47
CA GLN A 135 -15.55 -22.42 12.55
C GLN A 135 -16.23 -23.44 11.62
N LYS A 136 -17.51 -23.22 11.27
CA LYS A 136 -18.28 -24.11 10.39
C LYS A 136 -17.66 -24.30 9.01
N ILE A 137 -16.88 -23.33 8.52
CA ILE A 137 -16.24 -23.42 7.20
C ILE A 137 -14.82 -24.00 7.25
N LYS A 138 -14.27 -24.30 8.45
CA LYS A 138 -12.88 -24.77 8.60
C LYS A 138 -12.56 -26.01 7.77
N SER A 139 -13.48 -26.98 7.74
CA SER A 139 -13.33 -28.20 6.94
C SER A 139 -13.62 -28.01 5.46
N MET A 140 -14.15 -26.84 5.07
CA MET A 140 -14.52 -26.51 3.69
C MET A 140 -13.42 -25.75 2.94
N VAL A 141 -12.34 -25.37 3.63
CA VAL A 141 -11.25 -24.54 3.09
C VAL A 141 -9.90 -25.20 3.35
N SER A 142 -8.88 -24.79 2.58
CA SER A 142 -7.50 -25.23 2.80
C SER A 142 -6.94 -24.74 4.14
N SER A 143 -5.95 -25.44 4.68
CA SER A 143 -5.19 -25.02 5.87
C SER A 143 -4.66 -23.59 5.74
N ASP A 144 -4.11 -23.24 4.58
CA ASP A 144 -3.44 -21.95 4.37
C ASP A 144 -4.45 -20.80 4.38
N PHE A 145 -5.59 -20.99 3.70
CA PHE A 145 -6.70 -20.05 3.78
C PHE A 145 -7.27 -19.93 5.20
N TRP A 146 -7.38 -21.05 5.92
CA TRP A 146 -7.84 -21.02 7.32
C TRP A 146 -6.90 -20.18 8.18
N ASP A 147 -5.60 -20.38 8.05
CA ASP A 147 -4.58 -19.62 8.77
C ASP A 147 -4.67 -18.11 8.46
N ASP A 148 -4.78 -17.74 7.18
CA ASP A 148 -4.92 -16.34 6.71
C ASP A 148 -6.16 -15.65 7.32
N ILE A 149 -7.34 -16.30 7.29
CA ILE A 149 -8.56 -15.67 7.81
C ILE A 149 -8.59 -15.60 9.35
N THR A 150 -7.96 -16.55 10.05
CA THR A 150 -7.87 -16.53 11.52
C THR A 150 -6.79 -15.58 12.03
N HIS A 151 -5.83 -15.20 11.20
CA HIS A 151 -4.77 -14.23 11.48
C HIS A 151 -4.91 -12.98 10.61
N PHE A 152 -6.15 -12.57 10.32
CA PHE A 152 -6.43 -11.40 9.49
C PHE A 152 -5.69 -10.16 10.00
N GLU A 153 -4.94 -9.50 9.12
CA GLU A 153 -4.10 -8.35 9.45
C GLU A 153 -4.21 -7.27 8.35
N GLY A 154 -4.29 -6.00 8.76
CA GLY A 154 -4.55 -4.86 7.90
C GLY A 154 -3.47 -4.59 6.84
N ASN A 155 -2.19 -4.74 7.16
CA ASN A 155 -1.08 -4.58 6.21
C ASN A 155 -1.09 -5.72 5.17
N ALA A 156 -1.30 -6.97 5.57
CA ALA A 156 -1.46 -8.10 4.66
C ALA A 156 -2.66 -7.89 3.70
N ASN A 157 -3.80 -7.43 4.24
CA ASN A 157 -4.95 -7.09 3.42
C ASN A 157 -4.69 -5.85 2.52
N ALA A 158 -3.83 -4.91 2.91
CA ALA A 158 -3.44 -3.78 2.06
C ALA A 158 -2.69 -4.28 0.83
N PHE A 159 -1.72 -5.19 1.04
CA PHE A 159 -1.01 -5.85 -0.05
C PHE A 159 -1.97 -6.62 -0.97
N ARG A 160 -2.92 -7.35 -0.40
CA ARG A 160 -3.98 -8.03 -1.16
C ARG A 160 -4.83 -7.05 -1.96
N ILE A 161 -5.22 -5.89 -1.40
CA ILE A 161 -6.01 -4.89 -2.13
C ILE A 161 -5.28 -4.36 -3.37
N LEU A 162 -3.97 -4.19 -3.28
CA LEU A 162 -3.15 -3.66 -4.38
C LEU A 162 -2.85 -4.71 -5.46
N THR A 163 -2.63 -5.97 -5.07
CA THR A 163 -2.18 -7.02 -5.99
C THR A 163 -3.31 -7.89 -6.52
N HIS A 164 -4.36 -8.12 -5.74
CA HIS A 164 -5.42 -9.07 -6.08
C HIS A 164 -6.28 -8.58 -7.26
N ARG A 165 -6.55 -9.51 -8.17
CA ARG A 165 -7.42 -9.30 -9.33
C ARG A 165 -8.89 -9.45 -8.93
N PHE A 166 -9.43 -8.46 -8.22
CA PHE A 166 -10.87 -8.38 -7.98
C PHE A 166 -11.63 -8.33 -9.31
N LYS A 167 -12.90 -8.78 -9.32
CA LYS A 167 -13.76 -8.75 -10.50
C LYS A 167 -13.77 -7.36 -11.13
N GLY A 168 -13.50 -7.29 -12.43
CA GLY A 168 -13.38 -6.03 -13.18
C GLY A 168 -11.99 -5.39 -13.17
N ARG A 169 -11.00 -5.95 -12.45
CA ARG A 169 -9.61 -5.51 -12.52
C ARG A 169 -8.80 -6.33 -13.52
N ARG A 170 -7.81 -5.66 -14.11
CA ARG A 170 -6.77 -6.27 -14.95
C ARG A 170 -5.84 -7.16 -14.11
N GLN A 171 -5.07 -8.00 -14.81
CA GLN A 171 -3.97 -8.74 -14.20
C GLN A 171 -3.04 -7.77 -13.45
N GLY A 172 -2.65 -8.14 -12.23
CA GLY A 172 -1.83 -7.30 -11.34
C GLY A 172 -2.60 -6.31 -10.47
N GLY A 173 -3.94 -6.30 -10.51
CA GLY A 173 -4.77 -5.47 -9.63
C GLY A 173 -4.63 -3.98 -9.93
N PHE A 174 -3.99 -3.24 -9.01
CA PHE A 174 -3.61 -1.83 -9.22
C PHE A 174 -2.42 -1.68 -10.18
N VAL A 175 -1.67 -2.75 -10.43
CA VAL A 175 -0.52 -2.80 -11.34
C VAL A 175 0.58 -1.86 -10.87
N MET A 176 0.86 -1.87 -9.58
CA MET A 176 1.88 -1.03 -8.93
C MET A 176 3.29 -1.46 -9.35
N THR A 177 4.27 -0.56 -9.23
CA THR A 177 5.68 -0.96 -9.40
C THR A 177 6.12 -1.91 -8.28
N TYR A 178 7.08 -2.78 -8.58
CA TYR A 178 7.59 -3.72 -7.57
C TYR A 178 8.21 -3.01 -6.38
N SER A 179 8.93 -1.91 -6.58
CA SER A 179 9.50 -1.15 -5.46
C SER A 179 8.41 -0.57 -4.56
N MET A 180 7.33 -0.04 -5.13
CA MET A 180 6.21 0.45 -4.33
C MET A 180 5.56 -0.69 -3.53
N LEU A 181 5.32 -1.85 -4.16
CA LEU A 181 4.75 -3.01 -3.48
C LEU A 181 5.66 -3.53 -2.37
N ALA A 182 6.97 -3.57 -2.60
CA ALA A 182 7.94 -3.98 -1.58
C ALA A 182 7.97 -2.99 -0.40
N SER A 183 7.83 -1.69 -0.65
CA SER A 183 7.85 -0.66 0.38
C SER A 183 6.64 -0.65 1.33
N ILE A 184 5.56 -1.37 1.01
CA ILE A 184 4.40 -1.49 1.92
C ILE A 184 4.42 -2.75 2.79
N VAL A 185 5.33 -3.70 2.52
CA VAL A 185 5.49 -4.90 3.34
C VAL A 185 6.30 -4.52 4.56
N LYS A 186 5.68 -4.60 5.74
CA LYS A 186 6.27 -4.25 7.04
C LYS A 186 6.60 -5.50 7.84
#